data_AF-A0A9W8YAT3-F1
#
_entry.id   AF-A0A9W8YAT3-F1
#
_cell.length_a   1.000
_cell.length_b   1.000
_cell.length_c   1.000
_cell.angle_alpha   90.00
_cell.angle_beta   90.00
_cell.angle_gamma   90.00
#
_symmetry.space_group_name_H-M   'P 1'
#
loop_
_entity.id
_entity.type
_entity.pdbx_description
1 polymer ?
#
loop_
_entity_poly.entity_id
_entity_poly.type
_entity_poly.pdbx_seq_one_letter_code
_entity_poly.pdbx_strand_id
1 'polypeptide(L)'
;MAYIPLVWRAKELGKLEGPTAQHPGKKQQREERKRPLHGSLGEDVDESCVVEYDDECDQRDYCVPEDESATAKGDYVSLVENPERFTGYAGVGAQQVWEAIYRENCFSKPPKVAPSTGKSAPLGGFGNQQQMFAANQLRNVIKEQGMQQKVQSAIAHGTPVERLDPVEFDDTCLEKRVFHRVISGMHASISTHLCWDYLNQTTGRWGPNLTCYEQRLHNFPERISNIYFNYALVMRAVGKIKQHIQDYSFCSEDPEQDRFTKDSVLRLASALPSGPEIFDETIMFQDPDTIALKEDFRNRFRNVSRIMDCVGCDKCRLWGKLQTNGYGTALKVLFEFDENDSSKDPPLRRTELVALINTMDRLSHSLSAIKEFRRMVEEREGVSRAIVPETEKEVLKTRRALEGFDGEATAKSEIAADTDTDTDDDVDDGMPDFRRDWDARNMTLSEEFWAEFNLVRRTFWYVLWQWTQLPGRL
;
A
#
# COMPACT_ATOMS: atom_id res chain seq x y z
N MET A 1 18.03 -34.87 -14.36
CA MET A 1 18.06 -33.47 -13.90
C MET A 1 18.53 -32.63 -15.05
N ALA A 2 17.71 -31.70 -15.55
CA ALA A 2 18.15 -30.75 -16.55
C ALA A 2 19.29 -29.89 -15.97
N TYR A 3 20.37 -29.72 -16.72
CA TYR A 3 21.52 -28.93 -16.30
C TYR A 3 21.14 -27.45 -16.34
N ILE A 4 20.99 -26.81 -15.17
CA ILE A 4 20.72 -25.37 -15.08
C ILE A 4 22.05 -24.62 -15.27
N PRO A 5 22.15 -23.69 -16.25
CA PRO A 5 23.32 -22.84 -16.44
C PRO A 5 23.72 -22.09 -15.16
N LEU A 6 25.01 -21.79 -15.00
CA LEU A 6 25.55 -21.07 -13.85
C LEU A 6 24.81 -19.73 -13.60
N VAL A 7 24.52 -19.00 -14.67
CA VAL A 7 23.84 -17.69 -14.64
C VAL A 7 22.38 -17.75 -14.19
N TRP A 8 21.74 -18.94 -14.21
CA TRP A 8 20.35 -19.14 -13.78
C TRP A 8 20.23 -19.79 -12.40
N ARG A 9 21.35 -19.96 -11.69
CA ARG A 9 21.35 -20.48 -10.33
C ARG A 9 20.86 -19.42 -9.37
N ALA A 10 20.25 -19.87 -8.26
CA ALA A 10 19.69 -18.97 -7.27
C ALA A 10 20.70 -17.95 -6.70
N LYS A 11 21.96 -18.36 -6.56
CA LYS A 11 23.05 -17.48 -6.14
C LYS A 11 23.30 -16.32 -7.11
N GLU A 12 23.10 -16.50 -8.41
CA GLU A 12 23.32 -15.44 -9.40
C GLU A 12 22.06 -14.59 -9.57
N LEU A 13 20.88 -15.21 -9.64
CA LEU A 13 19.61 -14.49 -9.80
C LEU A 13 19.26 -13.61 -8.60
N GLY A 14 19.74 -13.97 -7.41
CA GLY A 14 19.49 -13.26 -6.16
C GLY A 14 20.52 -12.16 -5.81
N LYS A 15 21.61 -11.99 -6.58
CA LYS A 15 22.62 -10.96 -6.32
C LYS A 15 22.12 -9.57 -6.67
N LEU A 16 22.61 -8.57 -5.97
CA LEU A 16 22.38 -7.18 -6.36
C LEU A 16 23.09 -6.87 -7.68
N GLU A 17 22.41 -6.11 -8.53
CA GLU A 17 22.90 -5.58 -9.80
C GLU A 17 23.15 -4.08 -9.62
N GLY A 18 24.10 -3.55 -10.39
CA GLY A 18 24.41 -2.12 -10.39
C GLY A 18 25.48 -1.67 -9.39
N PRO A 19 25.88 -0.39 -9.46
CA PRO A 19 26.79 0.22 -8.52
C PRO A 19 26.16 0.32 -7.11
N THR A 20 26.96 0.04 -6.09
CA THR A 20 26.58 0.20 -4.68
C THR A 20 27.52 1.17 -4.00
N ALA A 21 26.98 2.12 -3.24
CA ALA A 21 27.78 3.12 -2.56
C ALA A 21 27.71 2.96 -1.05
N GLN A 22 28.86 2.94 -0.40
CA GLN A 22 28.94 2.91 1.05
C GLN A 22 28.54 4.27 1.63
N HIS A 23 27.83 4.25 2.75
CA HIS A 23 27.44 5.50 3.38
C HIS A 23 28.67 6.28 3.90
N PRO A 24 28.81 7.58 3.55
CA PRO A 24 30.00 8.35 3.82
C PRO A 24 30.16 8.68 5.31
N GLY A 25 31.39 8.95 5.72
CA GLY A 25 31.70 9.41 7.07
C GLY A 25 31.24 10.85 7.31
N LYS A 26 31.02 11.26 8.56
CA LYS A 26 30.56 12.63 8.91
C LYS A 26 31.51 13.74 8.44
N LYS A 27 32.81 13.44 8.28
CA LYS A 27 33.80 14.40 7.74
C LYS A 27 33.65 14.58 6.23
N GLN A 28 33.54 13.48 5.50
CA GLN A 28 33.38 13.45 4.05
C GLN A 28 32.09 14.16 3.61
N GLN A 29 30.99 13.96 4.35
CA GLN A 29 29.73 14.67 4.17
C GLN A 29 29.87 16.20 4.28
N ARG A 30 30.72 16.70 5.19
CA ARG A 30 30.90 18.15 5.39
C ARG A 30 31.77 18.78 4.30
N GLU A 31 32.71 18.01 3.76
CA GLU A 31 33.70 18.48 2.78
C GLU A 31 33.13 18.50 1.35
N GLU A 32 32.29 17.54 0.97
CA GLU A 32 31.76 17.42 -0.40
C GLU A 32 30.23 17.31 -0.45
N ARG A 33 29.53 18.42 -0.13
CA ARG A 33 28.06 18.44 -0.02
C ARG A 33 27.31 18.09 -1.30
N LYS A 34 27.85 18.42 -2.47
CA LYS A 34 27.20 18.20 -3.77
C LYS A 34 27.42 16.79 -4.33
N ARG A 35 28.49 16.10 -3.91
CA ARG A 35 28.86 14.77 -4.39
C ARG A 35 29.43 13.93 -3.24
N PRO A 36 28.63 13.62 -2.21
CA PRO A 36 29.11 12.95 -1.02
C PRO A 36 29.59 11.51 -1.26
N LEU A 37 29.28 10.92 -2.42
CA LEU A 37 29.62 9.54 -2.78
C LEU A 37 30.64 9.44 -3.93
N HIS A 38 31.20 10.57 -4.38
CA HIS A 38 32.22 10.69 -5.42
C HIS A 38 31.92 9.96 -6.76
N GLY A 39 30.65 9.84 -7.14
CA GLY A 39 30.24 9.14 -8.36
C GLY A 39 30.17 7.61 -8.22
N SER A 40 30.21 7.08 -7.00
CA SER A 40 30.18 5.61 -6.78
C SER A 40 28.84 4.97 -7.15
N LEU A 41 27.77 5.75 -7.33
CA LEU A 41 26.47 5.31 -7.86
C LEU A 41 26.35 5.44 -9.38
N GLY A 42 27.41 5.85 -10.08
CA GLY A 42 27.41 6.12 -11.52
C GLY A 42 27.32 7.61 -11.84
N GLU A 43 27.74 8.00 -13.05
CA GLU A 43 27.79 9.40 -13.48
C GLU A 43 26.39 10.00 -13.73
N ASP A 44 25.39 9.14 -13.96
CA ASP A 44 24.00 9.52 -14.24
C ASP A 44 23.13 9.69 -12.98
N VAL A 45 23.69 9.44 -11.78
CA VAL A 45 22.96 9.56 -10.51
C VAL A 45 23.34 10.86 -9.82
N ASP A 46 22.37 11.73 -9.56
CA ASP A 46 22.62 12.93 -8.75
C ASP A 46 22.76 12.54 -7.27
N GLU A 47 23.91 12.88 -6.69
CA GLU A 47 24.28 12.54 -5.32
C GLU A 47 23.94 13.66 -4.32
N SER A 48 23.52 14.82 -4.82
CA SER A 48 23.19 16.02 -4.03
C SER A 48 22.17 15.75 -2.92
N CYS A 49 21.22 14.84 -3.18
CA CYS A 49 20.10 14.53 -2.32
C CYS A 49 20.19 13.15 -1.62
N VAL A 50 21.28 12.39 -1.79
CA VAL A 50 21.32 10.98 -1.35
C VAL A 50 21.50 10.86 0.16
N VAL A 51 22.33 11.72 0.75
CA VAL A 51 22.65 11.70 2.19
C VAL A 51 21.72 12.66 2.95
N GLU A 52 21.08 12.18 4.02
CA GLU A 52 20.44 13.07 5.00
C GLU A 52 21.52 13.56 5.98
N TYR A 53 21.70 14.87 6.08
CA TYR A 53 22.70 15.49 6.97
C TYR A 53 22.22 15.67 8.41
N ASP A 54 20.94 15.39 8.67
CA ASP A 54 20.29 15.40 9.99
C ASP A 54 20.24 13.99 10.61
N ASP A 55 21.31 13.22 10.46
CA ASP A 55 21.59 12.03 11.25
C ASP A 55 22.00 12.39 12.69
N GLU A 56 21.18 13.24 13.35
CA GLU A 56 20.99 13.28 14.80
C GLU A 56 20.32 11.96 15.26
N CYS A 57 21.04 10.86 15.05
CA CYS A 57 21.01 9.77 15.99
C CYS A 57 21.53 10.33 17.31
N ASP A 58 20.64 10.55 18.28
CA ASP A 58 20.99 10.43 19.71
C ASP A 58 19.78 10.40 20.67
N GLN A 59 18.53 10.76 20.32
CA GLN A 59 17.48 10.84 21.37
C GLN A 59 16.05 10.34 21.07
N ARG A 60 15.69 9.94 19.86
CA ARG A 60 14.30 9.46 19.59
C ARG A 60 14.25 8.23 18.69
N ASP A 61 15.22 7.35 18.89
CA ASP A 61 15.50 6.36 17.87
C ASP A 61 14.54 5.16 17.95
N TYR A 62 13.98 4.85 16.78
CA TYR A 62 13.45 3.54 16.48
C TYR A 62 14.61 2.52 16.32
N CYS A 63 15.87 2.94 16.44
CA CYS A 63 17.03 2.09 16.71
C CYS A 63 17.27 1.95 18.23
N VAL A 64 17.46 0.72 18.72
CA VAL A 64 17.99 0.52 20.09
C VAL A 64 19.52 0.60 19.99
N PRO A 65 20.23 1.20 20.96
CA PRO A 65 21.70 1.21 21.01
C PRO A 65 22.36 -0.18 20.88
N GLU A 66 21.63 -1.28 21.04
CA GLU A 66 22.17 -2.63 20.79
C GLU A 66 22.39 -2.96 19.30
N ASP A 67 21.83 -2.18 18.37
CA ASP A 67 22.20 -2.22 16.95
C ASP A 67 23.49 -1.41 16.69
N GLU A 68 24.12 -0.80 17.72
CA GLU A 68 25.46 -0.20 17.68
C GLU A 68 26.57 -1.27 17.64
N SER A 69 26.53 -2.09 16.60
CA SER A 69 27.75 -2.18 15.80
C SER A 69 27.72 -1.03 14.79
N ALA A 70 27.82 0.20 15.31
CA ALA A 70 27.87 1.46 14.58
C ALA A 70 29.16 1.63 13.74
N THR A 71 29.64 0.54 13.14
CA THR A 71 30.81 0.49 12.25
C THR A 71 30.44 0.12 10.82
N ALA A 72 29.24 -0.42 10.55
CA ALA A 72 28.78 -0.71 9.19
C ALA A 72 27.52 0.11 8.87
N LYS A 73 27.71 1.36 8.47
CA LYS A 73 26.65 2.18 7.88
C LYS A 73 26.19 1.49 6.58
N GLY A 74 24.88 1.37 6.35
CA GLY A 74 24.33 0.61 5.22
C GLY A 74 24.74 1.15 3.84
N ASP A 75 24.66 0.31 2.81
CA ASP A 75 24.99 0.70 1.43
C ASP A 75 23.74 1.21 0.69
N TYR A 76 23.91 2.21 -0.17
CA TYR A 76 22.88 2.68 -1.11
C TYR A 76 22.82 1.76 -2.32
N VAL A 77 21.59 1.38 -2.70
CA VAL A 77 21.29 0.44 -3.79
C VAL A 77 20.17 1.00 -4.65
N SER A 78 20.28 0.88 -5.97
CA SER A 78 19.21 1.23 -6.92
C SER A 78 18.10 0.17 -6.91
N LEU A 79 16.87 0.57 -6.55
CA LEU A 79 15.70 -0.32 -6.60
C LEU A 79 15.25 -0.62 -8.03
N VAL A 80 15.50 0.30 -8.97
CA VAL A 80 15.12 0.16 -10.38
C VAL A 80 15.90 -0.97 -11.06
N GLU A 81 17.19 -1.08 -10.75
CA GLU A 81 18.05 -2.15 -11.27
C GLU A 81 17.86 -3.48 -10.52
N ASN A 82 17.22 -3.43 -9.35
CA ASN A 82 17.01 -4.58 -8.48
C ASN A 82 15.53 -4.87 -8.24
N PRO A 83 14.72 -5.14 -9.29
CA PRO A 83 13.30 -5.41 -9.12
C PRO A 83 13.05 -6.71 -8.33
N GLU A 84 11.93 -6.76 -7.62
CA GLU A 84 11.46 -7.98 -6.96
C GLU A 84 10.94 -8.97 -8.01
N ARG A 85 11.69 -10.06 -8.23
CA ARG A 85 11.37 -11.09 -9.23
C ARG A 85 11.81 -12.48 -8.76
N PHE A 86 11.56 -13.51 -9.56
CA PHE A 86 12.01 -14.86 -9.26
C PHE A 86 13.54 -14.96 -9.12
N THR A 87 14.02 -15.32 -7.93
CA THR A 87 15.46 -15.51 -7.63
C THR A 87 15.85 -16.98 -7.49
N GLY A 88 14.89 -17.91 -7.51
CA GLY A 88 15.15 -19.32 -7.19
C GLY A 88 15.46 -19.62 -5.71
N TYR A 89 15.37 -18.63 -4.81
CA TYR A 89 15.49 -18.84 -3.37
C TYR A 89 14.31 -19.67 -2.85
N ALA A 90 14.59 -20.90 -2.40
CA ALA A 90 13.59 -21.87 -1.96
C ALA A 90 14.20 -22.91 -1.00
N GLY A 91 13.37 -23.84 -0.52
CA GLY A 91 13.80 -24.94 0.34
C GLY A 91 13.79 -24.59 1.83
N VAL A 92 14.51 -25.40 2.62
CA VAL A 92 14.47 -25.35 4.09
C VAL A 92 14.88 -23.99 4.64
N GLY A 93 15.87 -23.32 4.03
CA GLY A 93 16.32 -21.99 4.46
C GLY A 93 15.20 -20.95 4.37
N ALA A 94 14.49 -20.89 3.23
CA ALA A 94 13.36 -19.98 3.05
C ALA A 94 12.20 -20.32 4.00
N GLN A 95 11.92 -21.62 4.20
CA GLN A 95 10.87 -22.08 5.11
C GLN A 95 11.16 -21.67 6.56
N GLN A 96 12.39 -21.87 7.04
CA GLN A 96 12.78 -21.50 8.40
C GLN A 96 12.66 -20.00 8.66
N VAL A 97 13.03 -19.17 7.69
CA VAL A 97 12.85 -17.70 7.77
C VAL A 97 11.37 -17.37 7.96
N TRP A 98 10.49 -17.88 7.09
CA TRP A 98 9.05 -17.61 7.23
C TRP A 98 8.47 -18.15 8.53
N GLU A 99 8.83 -19.36 8.94
CA GLU A 99 8.40 -19.91 10.23
C GLU A 99 8.84 -19.03 11.40
N ALA A 100 10.07 -18.49 11.39
CA ALA A 100 10.54 -17.57 12.41
C ALA A 100 9.72 -16.27 12.42
N ILE A 101 9.45 -15.69 11.25
CA ILE A 101 8.63 -14.47 11.12
C ILE A 101 7.22 -14.70 11.67
N TYR A 102 6.57 -15.82 11.33
CA TYR A 102 5.22 -16.11 11.86
C TYR A 102 5.22 -16.40 13.37
N ARG A 103 6.32 -16.91 13.94
CA ARG A 103 6.46 -17.14 15.39
C ARG A 103 6.62 -15.85 16.19
N GLU A 104 6.99 -14.73 15.57
CA GLU A 104 6.98 -13.40 16.20
C GLU A 104 5.56 -12.92 16.56
N ASN A 105 4.50 -13.65 16.16
CA ASN A 105 3.11 -13.34 16.50
C ASN A 105 2.76 -13.62 17.98
N CYS A 106 3.53 -13.06 18.90
CA CYS A 106 3.36 -13.18 20.35
C CYS A 106 3.22 -11.77 20.96
N PHE A 107 1.98 -11.38 21.26
CA PHE A 107 1.64 -10.11 21.92
C PHE A 107 1.42 -10.33 23.42
N SER A 108 1.81 -9.35 24.23
CA SER A 108 1.69 -9.39 25.68
C SER A 108 0.21 -9.43 26.08
N LYS A 109 -0.16 -10.25 27.06
CA LYS A 109 -1.52 -10.19 27.61
C LYS A 109 -1.63 -8.97 28.52
N PRO A 110 -2.70 -8.15 28.44
CA PRO A 110 -2.92 -7.13 29.45
C PRO A 110 -3.01 -7.82 30.83
N PRO A 111 -2.46 -7.22 31.89
CA PRO A 111 -2.53 -7.81 33.21
C PRO A 111 -4.00 -8.01 33.59
N LYS A 112 -4.37 -9.27 33.87
CA LYS A 112 -5.69 -9.58 34.41
C LYS A 112 -5.88 -8.71 35.64
N VAL A 113 -6.82 -7.76 35.60
CA VAL A 113 -7.28 -7.07 36.80
C VAL A 113 -7.78 -8.17 37.72
N ALA A 114 -6.99 -8.50 38.74
CA ALA A 114 -7.40 -9.44 39.77
C ALA A 114 -8.71 -8.90 40.36
N PRO A 115 -9.74 -9.74 40.57
CA PRO A 115 -10.94 -9.28 41.24
C PRO A 115 -10.52 -8.80 42.63
N SER A 116 -10.54 -7.48 42.82
CA SER A 116 -10.20 -6.84 44.07
C SER A 116 -11.17 -7.34 45.14
N THR A 117 -10.71 -8.28 45.95
CA THR A 117 -11.36 -8.62 47.22
C THR A 117 -11.17 -7.45 48.18
N GLY A 118 -12.21 -6.61 48.30
CA GLY A 118 -12.45 -5.84 49.52
C GLY A 118 -12.38 -4.31 49.41
N LYS A 119 -13.58 -3.72 49.41
CA LYS A 119 -13.99 -2.47 50.09
C LYS A 119 -13.19 -1.19 49.79
N SER A 120 -13.75 -0.32 48.95
CA SER A 120 -14.49 0.89 49.38
C SER A 120 -14.97 1.69 48.15
N ALA A 121 -16.24 2.06 48.15
CA ALA A 121 -16.76 3.18 47.33
C ALA A 121 -16.40 4.50 48.05
N PRO A 122 -16.37 5.71 47.42
CA PRO A 122 -17.48 6.20 46.57
C PRO A 122 -17.15 7.15 45.39
N LEU A 123 -18.20 7.37 44.56
CA LEU A 123 -18.65 8.64 43.97
C LEU A 123 -18.36 8.95 42.48
N GLY A 124 -19.43 8.85 41.66
CA GLY A 124 -19.85 9.89 40.71
C GLY A 124 -19.61 9.67 39.20
N GLY A 125 -20.68 9.75 38.40
CA GLY A 125 -20.61 10.10 36.96
C GLY A 125 -21.51 9.28 36.03
N PHE A 126 -22.43 9.95 35.34
CA PHE A 126 -23.55 9.39 34.57
C PHE A 126 -23.15 8.87 33.17
N GLY A 127 -23.74 7.74 32.75
CA GLY A 127 -23.73 7.22 31.38
C GLY A 127 -24.74 6.08 31.21
N ASN A 128 -25.64 6.20 30.23
CA ASN A 128 -26.91 5.46 30.09
C ASN A 128 -26.82 3.92 30.20
N GLN A 129 -27.38 3.39 31.30
CA GLN A 129 -27.45 1.97 31.64
C GLN A 129 -28.26 1.11 30.66
N GLN A 130 -29.16 1.72 29.87
CA GLN A 130 -30.03 1.02 28.92
C GLN A 130 -29.35 0.62 27.61
N GLN A 131 -28.35 1.38 27.13
CA GLN A 131 -27.60 1.01 25.91
C GLN A 131 -26.66 -0.18 26.16
N MET A 132 -26.07 -0.27 27.35
CA MET A 132 -25.31 -1.46 27.76
C MET A 132 -26.22 -2.71 27.85
N PHE A 133 -27.46 -2.56 28.33
CA PHE A 133 -28.35 -3.71 28.47
C PHE A 133 -28.79 -4.28 27.11
N ALA A 134 -29.07 -3.42 26.11
CA ALA A 134 -29.45 -3.85 24.77
C ALA A 134 -28.28 -4.49 24.00
N ALA A 135 -27.06 -3.93 24.11
CA ALA A 135 -25.86 -4.52 23.52
C ALA A 135 -25.51 -5.88 24.16
N ASN A 136 -25.69 -6.00 25.49
CA ASN A 136 -25.48 -7.25 26.21
C ASN A 136 -26.55 -8.30 25.87
N GLN A 137 -27.80 -7.89 25.62
CA GLN A 137 -28.87 -8.79 25.18
C GLN A 137 -28.64 -9.31 23.76
N LEU A 138 -28.25 -8.46 22.81
CA LEU A 138 -27.92 -8.89 21.45
C LEU A 138 -26.69 -9.84 21.43
N ARG A 139 -25.68 -9.54 22.25
CA ARG A 139 -24.49 -10.38 22.46
C ARG A 139 -24.85 -11.76 23.04
N ASN A 140 -25.86 -11.85 23.90
CA ASN A 140 -26.33 -13.12 24.46
C ASN A 140 -27.13 -13.96 23.44
N VAL A 141 -27.91 -13.33 22.56
CA VAL A 141 -28.66 -14.04 21.51
C VAL A 141 -27.72 -14.62 20.44
N ILE A 142 -26.67 -13.90 20.06
CA ILE A 142 -25.64 -14.38 19.12
C ILE A 142 -24.81 -15.53 19.76
N LYS A 143 -24.57 -15.45 21.07
CA LYS A 143 -23.89 -16.49 21.86
C LYS A 143 -24.68 -17.80 21.89
N GLU A 144 -26.01 -17.76 21.98
CA GLU A 144 -26.86 -18.96 21.99
C GLU A 144 -26.90 -19.65 20.62
N GLN A 145 -27.01 -18.91 19.51
CA GLN A 145 -27.04 -19.49 18.16
C GLN A 145 -25.71 -20.15 17.76
N GLY A 146 -24.57 -19.52 18.10
CA GLY A 146 -23.25 -20.09 17.84
C GLY A 146 -22.92 -21.31 18.70
N MET A 147 -23.50 -21.40 19.91
CA MET A 147 -23.33 -22.54 20.81
C MET A 147 -24.16 -23.75 20.35
N GLN A 148 -25.40 -23.55 19.87
CA GLN A 148 -26.24 -24.63 19.35
C GLN A 148 -25.65 -25.32 18.12
N GLN A 149 -25.08 -24.57 17.16
CA GLN A 149 -24.43 -25.16 15.98
C GLN A 149 -23.20 -25.98 16.34
N LYS A 150 -22.38 -25.52 17.30
CA LYS A 150 -21.20 -26.27 17.75
C LYS A 150 -21.56 -27.50 18.58
N VAL A 151 -22.60 -27.43 19.41
CA VAL A 151 -23.11 -28.60 20.17
C VAL A 151 -23.65 -29.67 19.22
N GLN A 152 -24.35 -29.31 18.14
CA GLN A 152 -24.79 -30.26 17.10
C GLN A 152 -23.61 -30.96 16.41
N SER A 153 -22.54 -30.22 16.08
CA SER A 153 -21.32 -30.79 15.48
C SER A 153 -20.50 -31.64 16.46
N ALA A 154 -20.49 -31.31 17.76
CA ALA A 154 -19.76 -32.05 18.79
C ALA A 154 -20.45 -33.39 19.15
N ILE A 155 -21.79 -33.44 19.07
CA ILE A 155 -22.57 -34.67 19.24
C ILE A 155 -22.33 -35.63 18.05
N ALA A 156 -22.17 -35.12 16.84
CA ALA A 156 -21.86 -35.93 15.65
C ALA A 156 -20.46 -36.58 15.70
N HIS A 157 -19.53 -36.03 16.49
CA HIS A 157 -18.13 -36.49 16.57
C HIS A 157 -17.75 -37.12 17.93
N GLY A 158 -18.71 -37.35 18.82
CA GLY A 158 -18.51 -38.17 20.04
C GLY A 158 -17.55 -37.58 21.09
N THR A 159 -17.28 -36.28 21.06
CA THR A 159 -16.41 -35.60 22.03
C THR A 159 -17.20 -35.03 23.21
N PRO A 160 -16.77 -35.26 24.47
CA PRO A 160 -17.47 -34.76 25.65
C PRO A 160 -17.42 -33.22 25.75
N VAL A 161 -18.59 -32.63 26.04
CA VAL A 161 -18.89 -31.18 25.99
C VAL A 161 -18.16 -30.37 27.09
N GLU A 162 -17.55 -31.01 28.09
CA GLU A 162 -16.88 -30.36 29.23
C GLU A 162 -15.47 -29.79 28.94
N ARG A 163 -14.96 -29.90 27.70
CA ARG A 163 -13.67 -29.29 27.28
C ARG A 163 -13.84 -28.21 26.20
N LEU A 164 -14.94 -27.48 26.22
CA LEU A 164 -15.05 -26.24 25.46
C LEU A 164 -14.76 -25.10 26.42
N ASP A 165 -13.49 -24.69 26.47
CA ASP A 165 -13.12 -23.40 27.06
C ASP A 165 -14.03 -22.33 26.43
N PRO A 166 -14.64 -21.43 27.23
CA PRO A 166 -15.38 -20.31 26.69
C PRO A 166 -14.42 -19.54 25.76
N VAL A 167 -14.78 -19.38 24.50
CA VAL A 167 -14.06 -18.46 23.61
C VAL A 167 -14.34 -17.05 24.13
N GLU A 168 -13.58 -16.63 25.13
CA GLU A 168 -13.29 -15.23 25.39
C GLU A 168 -12.59 -14.72 24.13
N PHE A 169 -13.28 -13.89 23.35
CA PHE A 169 -12.61 -13.03 22.38
C PHE A 169 -11.83 -12.01 23.21
N ASP A 170 -10.63 -12.40 23.61
CA ASP A 170 -9.64 -11.59 24.30
C ASP A 170 -9.05 -10.62 23.28
N ASP A 171 -9.01 -9.32 23.58
CA ASP A 171 -8.58 -8.27 22.65
C ASP A 171 -7.17 -8.52 22.11
N THR A 172 -6.34 -9.27 22.86
CA THR A 172 -5.04 -9.84 22.43
C THR A 172 -5.08 -10.70 21.16
N CYS A 173 -6.28 -11.04 20.67
CA CYS A 173 -6.51 -11.78 19.43
C CYS A 173 -6.61 -10.86 18.21
N LEU A 174 -6.98 -9.58 18.36
CA LEU A 174 -7.10 -8.66 17.24
C LEU A 174 -5.73 -8.30 16.70
N GLU A 175 -4.75 -8.01 17.56
CA GLU A 175 -3.43 -7.55 17.13
C GLU A 175 -2.61 -8.71 16.60
N LYS A 176 -2.76 -9.89 17.22
CA LYS A 176 -2.28 -11.16 16.66
C LYS A 176 -2.83 -11.43 15.27
N ARG A 177 -4.12 -11.15 15.06
CA ARG A 177 -4.78 -11.36 13.76
C ARG A 177 -4.28 -10.36 12.74
N VAL A 178 -4.15 -9.09 13.13
CA VAL A 178 -3.58 -8.05 12.27
C VAL A 178 -2.17 -8.43 11.85
N PHE A 179 -1.28 -8.71 12.81
CA PHE A 179 0.11 -9.05 12.51
C PHE A 179 0.18 -10.24 11.56
N HIS A 180 -0.59 -11.30 11.84
CA HIS A 180 -0.68 -12.44 10.94
C HIS A 180 -1.16 -12.07 9.53
N ARG A 181 -2.21 -11.24 9.42
CA ARG A 181 -2.72 -10.79 8.11
C ARG A 181 -1.68 -9.95 7.36
N VAL A 182 -0.98 -9.06 8.05
CA VAL A 182 0.10 -8.25 7.46
C VAL A 182 1.22 -9.13 6.93
N ILE A 183 1.74 -10.04 7.75
CA ILE A 183 2.80 -10.97 7.31
C ILE A 183 2.31 -11.89 6.19
N SER A 184 1.08 -12.40 6.28
CA SER A 184 0.49 -13.24 5.24
C SER A 184 0.30 -12.50 3.91
N GLY A 185 -0.15 -11.24 3.95
CA GLY A 185 -0.27 -10.40 2.77
C GLY A 185 1.09 -10.07 2.16
N MET A 186 2.11 -9.81 2.98
CA MET A 186 3.49 -9.62 2.52
C MET A 186 4.03 -10.88 1.83
N HIS A 187 3.89 -12.04 2.45
CA HIS A 187 4.32 -13.32 1.87
C HIS A 187 3.59 -13.64 0.56
N ALA A 188 2.29 -13.35 0.49
CA ALA A 188 1.48 -13.52 -0.71
C ALA A 188 1.87 -12.52 -1.82
N SER A 189 2.21 -11.28 -1.47
CA SER A 189 2.72 -10.26 -2.41
C SER A 189 4.04 -10.68 -3.05
N ILE A 190 5.00 -11.16 -2.24
CA ILE A 190 6.27 -11.70 -2.73
C ILE A 190 6.03 -12.91 -3.65
N SER A 191 5.09 -13.78 -3.26
CA SER A 191 4.69 -14.93 -4.08
C SER A 191 4.04 -14.52 -5.40
N THR A 192 3.38 -13.36 -5.46
CA THR A 192 2.79 -12.84 -6.69
C THR A 192 3.87 -12.35 -7.63
N HIS A 193 4.83 -11.55 -7.14
CA HIS A 193 5.95 -11.04 -7.93
C HIS A 193 6.83 -12.16 -8.51
N LEU A 194 7.17 -13.17 -7.71
CA LEU A 194 7.99 -14.28 -8.21
C LEU A 194 7.28 -15.12 -9.27
N CYS A 195 5.94 -15.19 -9.23
CA CYS A 195 5.18 -15.89 -10.27
C CYS A 195 4.98 -15.02 -11.51
N TRP A 196 4.86 -13.70 -11.34
CA TRP A 196 4.68 -12.72 -12.42
C TRP A 196 5.94 -12.55 -13.26
N ASP A 197 7.08 -12.30 -12.61
CA ASP A 197 8.39 -12.23 -13.25
C ASP A 197 9.18 -13.51 -13.00
N TYR A 198 8.69 -14.61 -13.57
CA TYR A 198 9.30 -15.94 -13.45
C TYR A 198 10.29 -16.21 -14.58
N LEU A 199 11.49 -16.73 -14.25
CA LEU A 199 12.45 -17.17 -15.25
C LEU A 199 12.15 -18.59 -15.71
N ASN A 200 11.75 -18.74 -16.96
CA ASN A 200 11.63 -20.07 -17.56
C ASN A 200 13.03 -20.64 -17.85
N GLN A 201 13.48 -21.56 -17.00
CA GLN A 201 14.80 -22.20 -17.09
C GLN A 201 15.00 -23.11 -18.32
N THR A 202 13.98 -23.31 -19.16
CA THR A 202 14.13 -24.02 -20.43
C THR A 202 14.33 -23.07 -21.62
N THR A 203 13.69 -21.90 -21.57
CA THR A 203 13.73 -20.92 -22.69
C THR A 203 14.61 -19.71 -22.41
N GLY A 204 15.00 -19.47 -21.15
CA GLY A 204 15.76 -18.31 -20.71
C GLY A 204 14.97 -16.99 -20.73
N ARG A 205 13.64 -17.03 -20.93
CA ARG A 205 12.79 -15.84 -20.97
C ARG A 205 12.11 -15.60 -19.62
N TRP A 206 11.98 -14.34 -19.25
CA TRP A 206 11.18 -13.88 -18.11
C TRP A 206 9.73 -13.70 -18.53
N GLY A 207 8.79 -14.07 -17.65
CA GLY A 207 7.37 -13.82 -17.86
C GLY A 207 6.47 -14.54 -16.86
N PRO A 208 5.14 -14.40 -17.00
CA PRO A 208 4.17 -14.91 -16.06
C PRO A 208 4.12 -16.45 -16.08
N ASN A 209 4.12 -17.05 -14.90
CA ASN A 209 3.99 -18.48 -14.70
C ASN A 209 2.66 -18.82 -14.01
N LEU A 210 1.70 -19.25 -14.83
CA LEU A 210 0.35 -19.62 -14.36
C LEU A 210 0.37 -20.77 -13.34
N THR A 211 1.22 -21.79 -13.57
CA THR A 211 1.33 -22.94 -12.66
C THR A 211 1.83 -22.53 -11.28
N CYS A 212 2.79 -21.59 -11.23
CA CYS A 212 3.27 -21.00 -9.98
C CYS A 212 2.14 -20.29 -9.23
N TYR A 213 1.37 -19.45 -9.94
CA TYR A 213 0.23 -18.73 -9.39
C TYR A 213 -0.86 -19.68 -8.86
N GLU A 214 -1.22 -20.70 -9.63
CA GLU A 214 -2.23 -21.69 -9.25
C GLU A 214 -1.88 -22.41 -7.94
N GLN A 215 -0.63 -22.86 -7.83
CA GLN A 215 -0.14 -23.61 -6.68
C GLN A 215 0.05 -22.76 -5.42
N ARG A 216 0.33 -21.45 -5.56
CA ARG A 216 0.69 -20.59 -4.43
C ARG A 216 -0.41 -19.63 -4.00
N LEU A 217 -1.31 -19.24 -4.90
CA LEU A 217 -2.25 -18.13 -4.69
C LEU A 217 -3.69 -18.48 -5.11
N HIS A 218 -3.91 -19.02 -6.30
CA HIS A 218 -5.28 -19.23 -6.83
C HIS A 218 -6.15 -20.10 -5.91
N ASN A 219 -5.60 -21.22 -5.45
CA ASN A 219 -6.28 -22.15 -4.54
C ASN A 219 -6.39 -21.65 -3.09
N PHE A 220 -5.89 -20.45 -2.80
CA PHE A 220 -5.75 -19.88 -1.46
C PHE A 220 -6.31 -18.44 -1.43
N PRO A 221 -7.64 -18.27 -1.56
CA PRO A 221 -8.27 -16.95 -1.63
C PRO A 221 -8.04 -16.10 -0.37
N GLU A 222 -7.77 -16.72 0.78
CA GLU A 222 -7.40 -16.04 2.01
C GLU A 222 -6.10 -15.23 1.88
N ARG A 223 -5.13 -15.72 1.08
CA ARG A 223 -3.86 -15.04 0.84
C ARG A 223 -4.08 -13.78 0.00
N ILE A 224 -4.93 -13.86 -1.02
CA ILE A 224 -5.31 -12.72 -1.85
C ILE A 224 -6.05 -11.68 -1.01
N SER A 225 -6.99 -12.11 -0.16
CA SER A 225 -7.69 -11.23 0.79
C SER A 225 -6.71 -10.48 1.71
N ASN A 226 -5.63 -11.15 2.15
CA ASN A 226 -4.58 -10.50 2.95
C ASN A 226 -3.74 -9.49 2.16
N ILE A 227 -3.53 -9.66 0.85
CA ILE A 227 -2.90 -8.64 0.00
C ILE A 227 -3.78 -7.39 -0.06
N TYR A 228 -5.09 -7.54 -0.26
CA TYR A 228 -6.04 -6.41 -0.25
C TYR A 228 -6.06 -5.71 1.11
N PHE A 229 -6.02 -6.47 2.21
CA PHE A 229 -5.91 -5.91 3.56
C PHE A 229 -4.64 -5.06 3.71
N ASN A 230 -3.49 -5.56 3.27
CA ASN A 230 -2.23 -4.82 3.31
C ASN A 230 -2.28 -3.56 2.45
N TYR A 231 -2.86 -3.66 1.26
CA TYR A 231 -3.01 -2.52 0.36
C TYR A 231 -3.89 -1.44 0.99
N ALA A 232 -5.03 -1.80 1.59
CA ALA A 232 -5.90 -0.89 2.31
C ALA A 232 -5.18 -0.21 3.51
N LEU A 233 -4.43 -0.99 4.30
CA LEU A 233 -3.67 -0.49 5.44
C LEU A 233 -2.59 0.52 5.04
N VAL A 234 -1.79 0.19 4.02
CA VAL A 234 -0.72 1.08 3.54
C VAL A 234 -1.30 2.31 2.82
N MET A 235 -2.34 2.13 2.01
CA MET A 235 -3.06 3.23 1.37
C MET A 235 -3.61 4.22 2.40
N ARG A 236 -4.19 3.73 3.50
CA ARG A 236 -4.69 4.57 4.59
C ARG A 236 -3.56 5.40 5.20
N ALA A 237 -2.41 4.78 5.47
CA ALA A 237 -1.23 5.49 5.98
C ALA A 237 -0.73 6.57 5.00
N VAL A 238 -0.68 6.28 3.69
CA VAL A 238 -0.25 7.26 2.67
C VAL A 238 -1.23 8.43 2.54
N GLY A 239 -2.54 8.20 2.68
CA GLY A 239 -3.52 9.29 2.73
C GLY A 239 -3.33 10.19 3.97
N LYS A 240 -2.97 9.59 5.11
CA LYS A 240 -2.83 10.28 6.40
C LYS A 240 -1.61 11.22 6.48
N ILE A 241 -0.51 10.90 5.78
CA ILE A 241 0.68 11.77 5.73
C ILE A 241 0.53 13.03 4.89
N LYS A 242 -0.63 13.26 4.25
CA LYS A 242 -0.88 14.39 3.34
C LYS A 242 -0.56 15.75 3.94
N GLN A 243 -0.95 16.01 5.20
CA GLN A 243 -0.66 17.29 5.87
C GLN A 243 0.83 17.38 6.26
N HIS A 244 1.42 16.27 6.70
CA HIS A 244 2.83 16.22 7.08
C HIS A 244 3.80 16.51 5.91
N ILE A 245 3.47 16.01 4.70
CA ILE A 245 4.32 16.21 3.52
C ILE A 245 4.39 17.68 3.07
N GLN A 246 3.40 18.52 3.41
CA GLN A 246 3.37 19.92 2.98
C GLN A 246 4.55 20.73 3.53
N ASP A 247 5.06 20.39 4.70
CA ASP A 247 6.21 21.05 5.31
C ASP A 247 7.51 20.25 5.14
N TYR A 248 7.43 19.02 4.62
CA TYR A 248 8.59 18.17 4.39
C TYR A 248 9.45 18.67 3.23
N SER A 249 10.77 18.57 3.40
CA SER A 249 11.79 18.81 2.38
C SER A 249 12.42 17.47 2.00
N PHE A 250 12.21 17.02 0.77
CA PHE A 250 12.82 15.81 0.20
C PHE A 250 14.28 16.04 -0.15
N CYS A 251 14.59 17.20 -0.75
CA CYS A 251 15.95 17.60 -1.06
C CYS A 251 16.21 19.10 -0.86
N SER A 252 17.07 19.43 0.10
CA SER A 252 17.45 20.83 0.34
C SER A 252 18.48 21.37 -0.66
N GLU A 253 19.24 20.50 -1.32
CA GLU A 253 20.32 20.89 -2.24
C GLU A 253 19.82 21.09 -3.69
N ASP A 254 18.71 20.45 -4.08
CA ASP A 254 18.03 20.64 -5.36
C ASP A 254 16.54 21.02 -5.17
N PRO A 255 16.21 22.32 -5.25
CA PRO A 255 14.84 22.79 -5.12
C PRO A 255 13.89 22.37 -6.26
N GLU A 256 14.41 22.05 -7.46
CA GLU A 256 13.55 21.65 -8.59
C GLU A 256 13.07 20.21 -8.39
N GLN A 257 14.00 19.30 -8.10
CA GLN A 257 13.68 17.91 -7.79
C GLN A 257 12.84 17.77 -6.52
N ASP A 258 13.10 18.60 -5.50
CA ASP A 258 12.30 18.64 -4.28
C ASP A 258 10.83 18.97 -4.58
N ARG A 259 10.60 20.04 -5.34
CA ARG A 259 9.24 20.46 -5.73
C ARG A 259 8.54 19.40 -6.56
N PHE A 260 9.23 18.80 -7.52
CA PHE A 260 8.66 17.75 -8.37
C PHE A 260 8.26 16.51 -7.56
N THR A 261 9.16 16.06 -6.68
CA THR A 261 8.92 14.88 -5.83
C THR A 261 7.78 15.16 -4.85
N LYS A 262 7.79 16.33 -4.22
CA LYS A 262 6.74 16.76 -3.30
C LYS A 262 5.37 16.83 -3.95
N ASP A 263 5.27 17.44 -5.12
CA ASP A 263 4.02 17.52 -5.88
C ASP A 263 3.52 16.13 -6.25
N SER A 264 4.40 15.24 -6.72
CA SER A 264 4.04 13.85 -7.05
C SER A 264 3.49 13.06 -5.86
N VAL A 265 4.13 13.16 -4.69
CA VAL A 265 3.67 12.47 -3.48
C VAL A 265 2.38 13.10 -2.95
N LEU A 266 2.23 14.43 -3.01
CA LEU A 266 0.99 15.12 -2.63
C LEU A 266 -0.18 14.75 -3.55
N ARG A 267 0.06 14.67 -4.86
CA ARG A 267 -0.93 14.20 -5.85
C ARG A 267 -1.39 12.80 -5.48
N LEU A 268 -0.45 11.87 -5.26
CA LEU A 268 -0.75 10.51 -4.84
C LEU A 268 -1.59 10.49 -3.55
N ALA A 269 -1.14 11.18 -2.50
CA ALA A 269 -1.85 11.23 -1.21
C ALA A 269 -3.24 11.87 -1.32
N SER A 270 -3.41 12.85 -2.22
CA SER A 270 -4.70 13.52 -2.45
C SER A 270 -5.70 12.71 -3.26
N ALA A 271 -5.23 11.79 -4.11
CA ALA A 271 -6.06 10.89 -4.89
C ALA A 271 -6.67 9.77 -4.04
N LEU A 272 -6.13 9.53 -2.85
CA LEU A 272 -6.62 8.51 -1.93
C LEU A 272 -7.81 9.05 -1.12
N PRO A 273 -8.92 8.30 -1.03
CA PRO A 273 -10.06 8.76 -0.25
C PRO A 273 -9.70 8.80 1.23
N SER A 274 -10.12 9.87 1.90
CA SER A 274 -9.94 10.06 3.34
C SER A 274 -11.08 9.40 4.12
N GLY A 275 -10.80 8.88 5.32
CA GLY A 275 -11.79 8.39 6.25
C GLY A 275 -11.89 6.86 6.37
N PRO A 276 -12.89 6.36 7.14
CA PRO A 276 -13.04 4.96 7.54
C PRO A 276 -13.53 4.04 6.41
N GLU A 277 -13.77 4.56 5.20
CA GLU A 277 -14.30 3.78 4.07
C GLU A 277 -13.34 2.67 3.60
N ILE A 278 -12.03 2.87 3.75
CA ILE A 278 -11.01 1.87 3.38
C ILE A 278 -10.59 1.02 4.57
N PHE A 279 -10.36 1.66 5.71
CA PHE A 279 -9.80 1.03 6.89
C PHE A 279 -10.29 1.76 8.14
N ASP A 280 -11.13 1.09 8.92
CA ASP A 280 -11.64 1.66 10.16
C ASP A 280 -10.62 1.49 11.28
N GLU A 281 -9.86 2.55 11.55
CA GLU A 281 -8.91 2.61 12.66
C GLU A 281 -9.58 2.36 14.00
N THR A 282 -10.84 2.76 14.14
CA THR A 282 -11.58 2.60 15.39
C THR A 282 -11.92 1.14 15.66
N ILE A 283 -11.88 0.22 14.69
CA ILE A 283 -12.06 -1.22 14.98
C ILE A 283 -10.77 -1.83 15.52
N MET A 284 -9.63 -1.22 15.22
CA MET A 284 -8.31 -1.74 15.52
C MET A 284 -7.71 -1.13 16.79
N PHE A 285 -8.12 0.10 17.15
CA PHE A 285 -7.42 0.94 18.11
C PHE A 285 -8.36 1.60 19.14
N GLN A 286 -9.30 0.83 19.71
CA GLN A 286 -10.33 1.33 20.64
C GLN A 286 -9.81 1.71 22.03
N ASP A 287 -8.65 1.19 22.45
CA ASP A 287 -8.30 1.14 23.87
C ASP A 287 -7.22 2.13 24.33
N PRO A 288 -7.26 2.57 25.61
CA PRO A 288 -6.22 3.38 26.23
C PRO A 288 -4.85 2.68 26.34
N ASP A 289 -4.77 1.37 26.09
CA ASP A 289 -3.52 0.58 26.02
C ASP A 289 -2.79 0.68 24.66
N THR A 290 -3.26 1.56 23.76
CA THR A 290 -2.65 1.83 22.43
C THR A 290 -1.15 2.13 22.46
N ILE A 291 -0.64 2.74 23.54
CA ILE A 291 0.79 3.02 23.69
C ILE A 291 1.61 1.73 23.85
N ALA A 292 1.15 0.79 24.67
CA ALA A 292 1.81 -0.51 24.85
C ALA A 292 1.72 -1.34 23.56
N LEU A 293 0.57 -1.27 22.88
CA LEU A 293 0.36 -2.00 21.64
C LEU A 293 1.26 -1.51 20.50
N LYS A 294 1.42 -0.19 20.37
CA LYS A 294 2.35 0.43 19.42
C LYS A 294 3.77 -0.09 19.64
N GLU A 295 4.22 -0.16 20.89
CA GLU A 295 5.55 -0.64 21.22
C GLU A 295 5.71 -2.14 20.91
N ASP A 296 4.69 -2.96 21.17
CA ASP A 296 4.69 -4.38 20.81
C ASP A 296 4.81 -4.57 19.29
N PHE A 297 3.99 -3.89 18.48
CA PHE A 297 4.10 -3.94 17.01
C PHE A 297 5.48 -3.50 16.53
N ARG A 298 5.98 -2.37 17.04
CA ARG A 298 7.32 -1.86 16.73
C ARG A 298 8.40 -2.91 17.01
N ASN A 299 8.34 -3.55 18.17
CA ASN A 299 9.32 -4.58 18.56
C ASN A 299 9.22 -5.83 17.69
N ARG A 300 8.01 -6.24 17.26
CA ARG A 300 7.86 -7.36 16.32
C ARG A 300 8.40 -7.05 14.94
N PHE A 301 8.10 -5.89 14.36
CA PHE A 301 8.66 -5.53 13.05
C PHE A 301 10.18 -5.35 13.07
N ARG A 302 10.78 -4.90 14.20
CA ARG A 302 12.23 -4.93 14.41
C ARG A 302 12.80 -6.34 14.41
N ASN A 303 12.17 -7.28 15.12
CA ASN A 303 12.59 -8.68 15.13
C ASN A 303 12.47 -9.29 13.73
N VAL A 304 11.40 -9.01 12.99
CA VAL A 304 11.24 -9.43 11.60
C VAL A 304 12.37 -8.88 10.74
N SER A 305 12.74 -7.60 10.88
CA SER A 305 13.87 -7.00 10.18
C SER A 305 15.20 -7.71 10.49
N ARG A 306 15.44 -8.10 11.75
CA ARG A 306 16.62 -8.89 12.16
C ARG A 306 16.59 -10.30 11.55
N ILE A 307 15.41 -10.93 11.45
CA ILE A 307 15.28 -12.22 10.77
C ILE A 307 15.61 -12.09 9.27
N MET A 308 15.31 -10.94 8.63
CA MET A 308 15.69 -10.71 7.23
C MET A 308 17.21 -10.73 7.01
N ASP A 309 18.03 -10.48 8.03
CA ASP A 309 19.50 -10.62 7.94
C ASP A 309 19.97 -12.07 7.77
N CYS A 310 19.12 -13.05 8.08
CA CYS A 310 19.39 -14.46 7.86
C CYS A 310 19.05 -14.92 6.42
N VAL A 311 18.53 -14.04 5.57
CA VAL A 311 18.14 -14.38 4.19
C VAL A 311 19.38 -14.35 3.28
N GLY A 312 19.79 -15.51 2.78
CA GLY A 312 20.97 -15.65 1.91
C GLY A 312 20.80 -15.21 0.45
N CYS A 313 19.66 -14.61 0.10
CA CYS A 313 19.38 -14.02 -1.22
C CYS A 313 19.38 -12.50 -1.08
N ASP A 314 20.30 -11.80 -1.75
CA ASP A 314 20.51 -10.37 -1.53
C ASP A 314 19.30 -9.52 -1.96
N LYS A 315 18.73 -9.79 -3.13
CA LYS A 315 17.48 -9.13 -3.59
C LYS A 315 16.30 -9.44 -2.65
N CYS A 316 16.19 -10.68 -2.20
CA CYS A 316 15.12 -11.08 -1.28
C CYS A 316 15.25 -10.37 0.09
N ARG A 317 16.48 -10.22 0.58
CA ARG A 317 16.80 -9.47 1.80
C ARG A 317 16.52 -7.98 1.63
N LEU A 318 16.89 -7.39 0.50
CA LEU A 318 16.61 -5.99 0.16
C LEU A 318 15.12 -5.70 0.20
N TRP A 319 14.32 -6.43 -0.58
CA TRP A 319 12.86 -6.24 -0.63
C TRP A 319 12.17 -6.65 0.67
N GLY A 320 12.65 -7.70 1.34
CA GLY A 320 12.14 -8.12 2.64
C GLY A 320 12.32 -7.03 3.70
N LYS A 321 13.51 -6.40 3.78
CA LYS A 321 13.76 -5.27 4.68
C LYS A 321 12.94 -4.04 4.30
N LEU A 322 12.87 -3.71 3.01
CA LEU A 322 12.10 -2.58 2.51
C LEU A 322 10.62 -2.71 2.87
N GLN A 323 10.00 -3.86 2.57
CA GLN A 323 8.59 -4.11 2.85
C GLN A 323 8.30 -4.15 4.35
N THR A 324 9.16 -4.79 5.15
CA THR A 324 9.03 -4.83 6.61
C THR A 324 9.09 -3.43 7.21
N ASN A 325 10.02 -2.59 6.75
CA ASN A 325 10.12 -1.20 7.18
C ASN A 325 8.92 -0.36 6.72
N GLY A 326 8.41 -0.61 5.52
CA GLY A 326 7.22 0.05 4.99
C GLY A 326 5.96 -0.25 5.81
N TYR A 327 5.74 -1.52 6.19
CA TYR A 327 4.63 -1.87 7.10
C TYR A 327 4.81 -1.28 8.49
N GLY A 328 6.03 -1.28 9.03
CA GLY A 328 6.34 -0.63 10.31
C GLY A 328 6.05 0.88 10.27
N THR A 329 6.43 1.54 9.18
CA THR A 329 6.16 2.96 8.95
C THR A 329 4.66 3.23 8.79
N ALA A 330 3.94 2.38 8.05
CA ALA A 330 2.49 2.50 7.89
C ALA A 330 1.78 2.45 9.25
N LEU A 331 2.15 1.48 10.10
CA LEU A 331 1.61 1.40 11.46
C LEU A 331 2.00 2.60 12.32
N LYS A 332 3.25 3.06 12.27
CA LYS A 332 3.71 4.29 12.95
C LYS A 332 2.85 5.49 12.57
N VAL A 333 2.56 5.67 11.28
CA VAL A 333 1.69 6.74 10.78
C VAL A 333 0.27 6.59 11.30
N LEU A 334 -0.29 5.39 11.21
CA LEU A 334 -1.66 5.12 11.67
C LEU A 334 -1.82 5.41 13.18
N PHE A 335 -0.79 5.11 13.99
CA PHE A 335 -0.81 5.34 15.44
C PHE A 335 -0.53 6.78 15.89
N GLU A 336 0.37 7.50 15.21
CA GLU A 336 0.92 8.76 15.75
C GLU A 336 0.42 10.02 15.07
N PHE A 337 -0.04 9.91 13.82
CA PHE A 337 -0.36 11.09 13.02
C PHE A 337 -1.82 11.47 13.23
N ASP A 338 -2.15 12.74 13.07
CA ASP A 338 -3.53 13.22 12.96
C ASP A 338 -3.78 13.70 11.53
N GLU A 339 -4.98 13.44 11.00
CA GLU A 339 -5.36 13.88 9.66
C GLU A 339 -5.55 15.40 9.58
N ASN A 340 -5.92 16.02 10.70
CA ASN A 340 -6.32 17.42 10.75
C ASN A 340 -5.28 18.32 11.42
N ASP A 341 -4.32 17.76 12.16
CA ASP A 341 -3.30 18.50 12.90
C ASP A 341 -1.92 17.85 12.80
N SER A 342 -1.08 18.37 11.90
CA SER A 342 0.29 17.88 11.74
C SER A 342 1.28 18.43 12.78
N SER A 343 0.86 19.34 13.67
CA SER A 343 1.78 20.06 14.56
C SER A 343 2.46 19.18 15.61
N LYS A 344 1.88 18.01 15.90
CA LYS A 344 2.40 17.03 16.87
C LYS A 344 3.00 15.79 16.22
N ASP A 345 3.00 15.72 14.89
CA ASP A 345 3.49 14.55 14.17
C ASP A 345 4.99 14.37 14.42
N PRO A 346 5.44 13.14 14.74
CA PRO A 346 6.87 12.86 14.81
C PRO A 346 7.49 12.99 13.40
N PRO A 347 8.77 13.41 13.30
CA PRO A 347 9.43 13.46 12.00
C PRO A 347 9.55 12.05 11.37
N LEU A 348 9.28 11.96 10.07
CA LEU A 348 9.55 10.78 9.26
C LEU A 348 10.93 10.89 8.61
N ARG A 349 11.73 9.81 8.71
CA ARG A 349 13.01 9.72 7.98
C ARG A 349 12.75 9.47 6.50
N ARG A 350 13.66 9.89 5.61
CA ARG A 350 13.56 9.55 4.17
C ARG A 350 13.50 8.05 3.96
N THR A 351 14.25 7.25 4.72
CA THR A 351 14.23 5.78 4.61
C THR A 351 12.87 5.17 4.97
N GLU A 352 12.13 5.77 5.91
CA GLU A 352 10.76 5.37 6.26
C GLU A 352 9.80 5.72 5.11
N LEU A 353 9.91 6.94 4.56
CA LEU A 353 9.05 7.39 3.46
C LEU A 353 9.29 6.59 2.16
N VAL A 354 10.55 6.37 1.80
CA VAL A 354 10.95 5.52 0.67
C VAL A 354 10.39 4.11 0.85
N ALA A 355 10.52 3.52 2.03
CA ALA A 355 9.99 2.19 2.31
C ALA A 355 8.45 2.15 2.22
N LEU A 356 7.75 3.16 2.73
CA LEU A 356 6.29 3.24 2.70
C LEU A 356 5.75 3.29 1.27
N ILE A 357 6.25 4.22 0.45
CA ILE A 357 5.78 4.41 -0.93
C ILE A 357 6.13 3.20 -1.80
N ASN A 358 7.35 2.66 -1.69
CA ASN A 358 7.73 1.46 -2.46
C ASN A 358 6.95 0.22 -2.02
N THR A 359 6.58 0.10 -0.74
CA THR A 359 5.70 -1.00 -0.28
C THR A 359 4.30 -0.88 -0.86
N MET A 360 3.75 0.34 -0.93
CA MET A 360 2.48 0.61 -1.61
C MET A 360 2.54 0.21 -3.09
N ASP A 361 3.62 0.59 -3.76
CA ASP A 361 3.86 0.26 -5.17
C ASP A 361 3.93 -1.26 -5.40
N ARG A 362 4.65 -2.02 -4.56
CA ARG A 362 4.68 -3.48 -4.65
C ARG A 362 3.29 -4.09 -4.45
N LEU A 363 2.53 -3.62 -3.47
CA LEU A 363 1.15 -4.10 -3.27
C LEU A 363 0.26 -3.79 -4.46
N SER A 364 0.37 -2.58 -5.04
CA SER A 364 -0.35 -2.18 -6.25
C SER A 364 -0.02 -3.10 -7.44
N HIS A 365 1.27 -3.35 -7.69
CA HIS A 365 1.73 -4.28 -8.72
C HIS A 365 1.23 -5.70 -8.49
N SER A 366 1.26 -6.20 -7.24
CA SER A 366 0.69 -7.51 -6.90
C SER A 366 -0.80 -7.61 -7.25
N LEU A 367 -1.60 -6.58 -6.95
CA LEU A 367 -3.02 -6.57 -7.29
C LEU A 367 -3.26 -6.54 -8.81
N SER A 368 -2.48 -5.75 -9.54
CA SER A 368 -2.53 -5.71 -11.01
C SER A 368 -2.15 -7.08 -11.62
N ALA A 369 -1.08 -7.71 -11.14
CA ALA A 369 -0.65 -9.04 -11.57
C ALA A 369 -1.71 -10.12 -11.25
N ILE A 370 -2.37 -10.06 -10.10
CA ILE A 370 -3.45 -11.00 -9.75
C ILE A 370 -4.64 -10.85 -10.70
N LYS A 371 -5.02 -9.62 -11.06
CA LYS A 371 -6.08 -9.36 -12.04
C LYS A 371 -5.75 -10.03 -13.38
N GLU A 372 -4.51 -9.89 -13.82
CA GLU A 372 -4.05 -10.43 -15.09
C GLU A 372 -3.90 -11.96 -15.05
N PHE A 373 -3.43 -12.53 -13.93
CA PHE A 373 -3.43 -13.98 -13.74
C PHE A 373 -4.84 -14.56 -13.75
N ARG A 374 -5.82 -13.89 -13.14
CA ARG A 374 -7.23 -14.31 -13.20
C ARG A 374 -7.73 -14.34 -14.64
N ARG A 375 -7.43 -13.30 -15.43
CA ARG A 375 -7.74 -13.27 -16.87
C ARG A 375 -7.14 -14.48 -17.60
N MET A 376 -5.87 -14.80 -17.33
CA MET A 376 -5.19 -15.96 -17.93
C MET A 376 -5.81 -17.31 -17.53
N VAL A 377 -6.27 -17.46 -16.28
CA VAL A 377 -6.99 -18.68 -15.83
C VAL A 377 -8.35 -18.78 -16.53
N GLU A 378 -9.12 -17.69 -16.57
CA GLU A 378 -10.45 -17.66 -17.21
C GLU A 378 -10.37 -18.01 -18.70
N GLU A 379 -9.37 -17.50 -19.41
CA GLU A 379 -9.11 -17.82 -20.82
C GLU A 379 -8.74 -19.29 -21.03
N ARG A 380 -7.96 -19.88 -20.11
CA ARG A 380 -7.62 -21.31 -20.15
C ARG A 380 -8.83 -22.20 -19.89
N GLU A 381 -9.71 -21.81 -18.97
CA GLU A 381 -10.92 -22.57 -18.61
C GLU A 381 -12.08 -22.36 -19.59
N GLY A 382 -11.95 -21.45 -20.54
CA GLY A 382 -12.98 -21.19 -21.56
C GLY A 382 -14.24 -20.52 -20.99
N VAL A 383 -14.15 -19.87 -19.83
CA VAL A 383 -15.28 -19.16 -19.23
C VAL A 383 -15.49 -17.86 -20.00
N SER A 384 -16.55 -17.80 -20.80
CA SER A 384 -16.97 -16.58 -21.50
C SER A 384 -17.34 -15.52 -20.46
N ARG A 385 -16.74 -14.32 -20.54
CA ARG A 385 -16.99 -13.22 -19.61
C ARG A 385 -18.49 -12.92 -19.48
N ALA A 386 -19.07 -13.26 -18.33
CA ALA A 386 -20.29 -12.63 -17.87
C ALA A 386 -19.89 -11.50 -16.91
N ILE A 387 -20.13 -10.26 -17.35
CA ILE A 387 -20.17 -9.03 -16.55
C ILE A 387 -18.80 -8.45 -16.19
N VAL A 388 -18.48 -7.29 -16.79
CA VAL A 388 -17.40 -6.39 -16.34
C VAL A 388 -17.80 -5.80 -14.99
N PRO A 389 -17.02 -5.99 -13.90
CA PRO A 389 -17.36 -5.42 -12.61
C PRO A 389 -17.18 -3.89 -12.61
N GLU A 390 -18.06 -3.17 -11.91
CA GLU A 390 -18.06 -1.69 -11.72
C GLU A 390 -16.69 -1.11 -11.32
N THR A 391 -15.84 -1.91 -10.70
CA THR A 391 -14.49 -1.52 -10.27
C THR A 391 -13.57 -1.08 -11.41
N GLU A 392 -13.76 -1.56 -12.64
CA GLU A 392 -12.95 -1.10 -13.77
C GLU A 392 -13.30 0.33 -14.20
N LYS A 393 -14.56 0.76 -14.05
CA LYS A 393 -15.00 2.13 -14.38
C LYS A 393 -14.42 3.14 -13.39
N GLU A 394 -14.40 2.81 -12.09
CA GLU A 394 -13.81 3.67 -11.05
C GLU A 394 -12.28 3.75 -11.16
N VAL A 395 -11.59 2.64 -11.46
CA VAL A 395 -10.13 2.67 -11.73
C VAL A 395 -9.81 3.51 -12.97
N LEU A 396 -10.63 3.43 -14.02
CA LEU A 396 -10.49 4.25 -15.23
C LEU A 396 -10.71 5.75 -14.93
N LYS A 397 -11.65 6.07 -14.04
CA LYS A 397 -11.93 7.45 -13.59
C LYS A 397 -10.77 8.02 -12.77
N THR A 398 -10.21 7.25 -11.85
CA THR A 398 -9.01 7.65 -11.09
C THR A 398 -7.79 7.80 -12.02
N ARG A 399 -7.60 6.87 -12.96
CA ARG A 399 -6.54 6.96 -13.97
C ARG A 399 -6.69 8.19 -14.86
N ARG A 400 -7.89 8.50 -15.35
CA ARG A 400 -8.18 9.72 -16.12
C ARG A 400 -8.01 11.00 -15.29
N ALA A 401 -8.32 10.95 -14.00
CA ALA A 401 -8.07 12.08 -13.09
C ALA A 401 -6.57 12.33 -12.88
N LEU A 402 -5.75 11.27 -12.89
CA LEU A 402 -4.28 11.36 -12.83
C LEU A 402 -3.68 11.80 -14.18
N GLU A 403 -4.14 11.24 -15.30
CA GLU A 403 -3.68 11.58 -16.66
C GLU A 403 -4.12 12.98 -17.10
N GLY A 404 -5.24 13.50 -16.58
CA GLY A 404 -5.74 14.86 -16.87
C GLY A 404 -4.85 15.99 -16.35
N PHE A 405 -3.84 15.68 -15.53
CA PHE A 405 -2.85 16.65 -15.02
C PHE A 405 -1.54 16.68 -15.82
N ASP A 406 -1.25 15.67 -16.65
CA ASP A 406 0.02 15.55 -17.40
C ASP A 406 -0.15 15.90 -18.90
N GLY A 407 -1.17 16.68 -19.22
CA GLY A 407 -1.48 17.13 -20.59
C GLY A 407 -0.61 18.27 -21.12
N GLU A 408 0.71 18.25 -20.92
CA GLU A 408 1.64 19.01 -21.78
C GLU A 408 3.07 18.45 -21.77
N ALA A 409 3.27 17.19 -22.16
CA ALA A 409 4.50 16.77 -22.84
C ALA A 409 4.43 15.32 -23.36
N THR A 410 4.57 15.20 -24.68
CA THR A 410 5.19 14.05 -25.38
C THR A 410 4.55 12.65 -25.26
N ALA A 411 3.64 12.35 -26.19
CA ALA A 411 3.61 11.05 -26.87
C ALA A 411 2.85 11.19 -28.22
N LYS A 412 3.59 11.47 -29.29
CA LYS A 412 3.13 11.30 -30.67
C LYS A 412 3.80 10.07 -31.27
N SER A 413 3.03 9.33 -32.06
CA SER A 413 3.38 8.12 -32.84
C SER A 413 3.51 6.87 -31.98
N GLU A 414 2.91 5.72 -32.26
CA GLU A 414 2.30 5.12 -33.45
C GLU A 414 1.15 4.24 -32.90
N ILE A 415 -0.05 4.19 -33.47
CA ILE A 415 -0.47 3.17 -34.44
C ILE A 415 -1.87 3.60 -34.90
N ALA A 416 -2.02 3.83 -36.20
CA ALA A 416 -3.30 3.91 -36.88
C ALA A 416 -3.58 2.54 -37.52
N ALA A 417 -4.74 1.94 -37.23
CA ALA A 417 -5.54 1.13 -38.15
C ALA A 417 -6.79 0.60 -37.45
N ASP A 418 -7.94 0.91 -38.07
CA ASP A 418 -9.24 0.20 -38.03
C ASP A 418 -9.80 -0.27 -36.68
N THR A 419 -10.96 0.27 -36.29
CA THR A 419 -12.26 -0.36 -36.58
C THR A 419 -13.37 0.52 -36.01
N ASP A 420 -14.30 0.92 -36.87
CA ASP A 420 -15.60 1.50 -36.53
C ASP A 420 -16.38 0.60 -35.56
N THR A 421 -16.82 1.15 -34.43
CA THR A 421 -18.14 0.85 -33.85
C THR A 421 -18.52 1.93 -32.86
N ASP A 422 -19.56 2.67 -33.23
CA ASP A 422 -20.40 3.48 -32.36
C ASP A 422 -20.85 2.70 -31.11
N THR A 423 -20.75 3.34 -29.95
CA THR A 423 -21.81 3.41 -28.93
C THR A 423 -21.35 4.38 -27.82
N ASP A 424 -21.72 5.65 -27.94
CA ASP A 424 -21.91 6.50 -26.76
C ASP A 424 -23.40 6.83 -26.67
N ASP A 425 -24.01 6.41 -25.56
CA ASP A 425 -25.37 6.74 -25.17
C ASP A 425 -25.43 8.22 -24.76
N ASP A 426 -25.67 9.11 -25.72
CA ASP A 426 -26.11 10.48 -25.44
C ASP A 426 -27.59 10.47 -25.06
N VAL A 427 -27.87 10.77 -23.79
CA VAL A 427 -29.21 11.18 -23.37
C VAL A 427 -29.47 12.56 -23.98
N ASP A 428 -30.20 12.60 -25.10
CA ASP A 428 -30.67 13.84 -25.75
C ASP A 428 -31.63 14.59 -24.82
N ASP A 429 -31.07 15.45 -23.96
CA ASP A 429 -31.78 16.34 -23.04
C ASP A 429 -32.28 17.63 -23.74
N GLY A 430 -32.27 17.67 -25.08
CA GLY A 430 -32.83 18.76 -25.89
C GLY A 430 -32.12 20.11 -25.72
N MET A 431 -30.96 20.11 -25.05
CA MET A 431 -30.11 21.28 -24.82
C MET A 431 -29.08 21.38 -25.96
N PRO A 432 -28.90 22.55 -26.61
CA PRO A 432 -27.82 22.74 -27.57
C PRO A 432 -26.45 22.61 -26.89
N ASP A 433 -25.46 21.97 -27.53
CA ASP A 433 -24.09 21.93 -27.00
C ASP A 433 -23.44 23.33 -27.03
N PHE A 434 -22.95 23.76 -25.87
CA PHE A 434 -22.27 25.06 -25.68
C PHE A 434 -20.75 24.92 -25.49
N ARG A 435 -20.20 23.72 -25.70
CA ARG A 435 -18.75 23.49 -25.63
C ARG A 435 -18.06 24.05 -26.88
N ARG A 436 -16.80 24.48 -26.70
CA ARG A 436 -15.93 24.83 -27.84
C ARG A 436 -15.50 23.54 -28.52
N ASP A 437 -15.95 23.34 -29.74
CA ASP A 437 -15.67 22.18 -30.58
C ASP A 437 -14.56 22.44 -31.62
N TRP A 438 -13.85 23.57 -31.53
CA TRP A 438 -12.76 23.95 -32.44
C TRP A 438 -11.42 24.15 -31.72
N ASP A 439 -10.32 23.87 -32.43
CA ASP A 439 -8.93 24.07 -31.95
C ASP A 439 -8.36 25.39 -32.47
N ALA A 440 -8.17 26.35 -31.57
CA ALA A 440 -7.70 27.71 -31.87
C ALA A 440 -6.28 27.75 -32.45
N ARG A 441 -5.48 26.68 -32.32
CA ARG A 441 -4.06 26.68 -32.75
C ARG A 441 -3.89 26.62 -34.28
N ASN A 442 -4.93 26.21 -35.01
CA ASN A 442 -4.89 26.01 -36.46
C ASN A 442 -5.81 26.94 -37.26
N MET A 443 -6.35 27.99 -36.64
CA MET A 443 -7.32 28.90 -37.28
C MET A 443 -6.73 30.29 -37.48
N THR A 444 -7.17 30.97 -38.54
CA THR A 444 -6.85 32.40 -38.71
C THR A 444 -7.67 33.25 -37.71
N LEU A 445 -7.16 34.43 -37.33
CA LEU A 445 -7.84 35.31 -36.36
C LEU A 445 -9.30 35.65 -36.74
N SER A 446 -9.61 35.71 -38.05
CA SER A 446 -10.99 35.89 -38.51
C SER A 446 -11.86 34.67 -38.28
N GLU A 447 -11.30 33.46 -38.46
CA GLU A 447 -12.05 32.21 -38.30
C GLU A 447 -12.32 31.92 -36.83
N GLU A 448 -11.35 32.18 -35.95
CA GLU A 448 -11.54 32.08 -34.50
C GLU A 448 -12.62 33.07 -34.02
N PHE A 449 -12.58 34.31 -34.49
CA PHE A 449 -13.58 35.33 -34.15
C PHE A 449 -15.00 34.92 -34.58
N TRP A 450 -15.16 34.41 -35.81
CA TRP A 450 -16.48 33.97 -36.29
C TRP A 450 -16.97 32.70 -35.58
N ALA A 451 -16.07 31.82 -35.15
CA ALA A 451 -16.41 30.63 -34.35
C ALA A 451 -16.93 31.04 -32.96
N GLU A 452 -16.20 31.90 -32.25
CA GLU A 452 -16.63 32.46 -30.96
C GLU A 452 -17.95 33.23 -31.09
N PHE A 453 -18.08 34.09 -32.11
CA PHE A 453 -19.30 34.85 -32.35
C PHE A 453 -20.51 33.95 -32.58
N ASN A 454 -20.33 32.84 -33.30
CA ASN A 454 -21.41 31.87 -33.54
C ASN A 454 -21.81 31.11 -32.28
N LEU A 455 -20.87 30.80 -31.38
CA LEU A 455 -21.16 30.18 -30.09
C LEU A 455 -21.93 31.17 -29.20
N VAL A 456 -21.41 32.39 -29.03
CA VAL A 456 -22.05 33.45 -28.24
C VAL A 456 -23.45 33.76 -28.76
N ARG A 457 -23.63 33.85 -30.10
CA ARG A 457 -24.93 34.08 -30.72
C ARG A 457 -25.93 32.96 -30.43
N ARG A 458 -25.49 31.69 -30.48
CA ARG A 458 -26.34 30.52 -30.16
C ARG A 458 -26.79 30.55 -28.70
N THR A 459 -25.87 30.79 -27.77
CA THR A 459 -26.18 30.92 -26.35
C THR A 459 -27.11 32.10 -26.08
N PHE A 460 -26.86 33.26 -26.70
CA PHE A 460 -27.69 34.46 -26.55
C PHE A 460 -29.13 34.23 -27.02
N TRP A 461 -29.32 33.63 -28.20
CA TRP A 461 -30.66 33.30 -28.70
C TRP A 461 -31.37 32.27 -27.83
N TYR A 462 -30.64 31.29 -27.30
CA TYR A 462 -31.22 30.30 -26.39
C TYR A 462 -31.70 30.93 -25.08
N VAL A 463 -30.89 31.80 -24.46
CA VAL A 463 -31.29 32.55 -23.25
C VAL A 463 -32.49 33.46 -23.54
N LEU A 464 -32.51 34.13 -24.69
CA LEU A 464 -33.63 35.00 -25.08
C LEU A 464 -34.92 34.20 -25.29
N TRP A 465 -34.83 33.03 -25.93
CA TRP A 465 -35.95 32.10 -26.09
C TRP A 465 -36.48 31.62 -24.74
N GLN A 466 -35.59 31.27 -23.81
CA GLN A 466 -35.98 30.87 -22.46
C GLN A 466 -36.67 32.00 -21.68
N TRP A 467 -36.22 33.25 -21.86
CA TRP A 467 -36.86 34.44 -21.30
C TRP A 467 -38.26 34.71 -21.87
N THR A 468 -38.51 34.38 -23.15
CA THR A 468 -39.85 34.48 -23.73
C THR A 468 -40.82 33.38 -23.26
N GLN A 469 -40.29 32.26 -22.75
CA GLN A 469 -41.06 31.14 -22.18
C GLN A 469 -41.38 31.33 -20.69
N LEU A 470 -40.70 32.26 -20.01
CA LEU A 470 -40.83 32.53 -18.57
C LEU A 470 -42.21 33.10 -18.10
N PRO A 471 -42.99 33.91 -18.86
CA PRO A 471 -44.28 34.39 -18.36
C PRO A 471 -45.39 33.32 -18.33
N GLY A 472 -45.11 32.08 -18.78
CA GLY A 472 -46.04 30.94 -18.71
C GLY A 472 -45.74 29.90 -17.63
N ARG A 473 -44.70 30.10 -16.81
CA ARG A 473 -44.30 29.18 -15.72
C ARG A 473 -43.91 29.94 -14.45
N LEU A 474 -44.79 30.83 -13.99
CA LEU A 474 -44.79 31.41 -12.66
C LEU A 474 -46.18 31.29 -12.03
#